data_AF-A0A0M8SUR7-F1
#
_entry.id   AF-A0A0M8SUR7-F1
#
_cell.length_a   1.000
_cell.length_b   1.000
_cell.length_c   1.000
_cell.angle_alpha   90.00
_cell.angle_beta   90.00
_cell.angle_gamma   90.00
#
_symmetry.space_group_name_H-M   'P 1'
#
loop_
_entity.id
_entity.type
_entity.pdbx_description
1 polymer ?
#
loop_
_entity_poly.entity_id
_entity_poly.type
_entity_poly.pdbx_seq_one_letter_code
_entity_poly.pdbx_strand_id
1 'polypeptide(L)' 'MKENVPAPLTIADSEILAGRTISAIKTIHEHLGRSLQEAVLVYHDRCDVLRREQPDAFAVALDDH' A
#
# COMPACT_ATOMS: atom_id res chain seq x y z
N MET A 1 20.82 -16.44 9.27
CA MET A 1 20.40 -15.66 8.09
C MET A 1 19.15 -14.91 8.52
N LYS A 2 19.28 -13.63 8.91
CA LYS A 2 18.11 -12.81 9.21
C LYS A 2 17.58 -12.34 7.86
N GLU A 3 16.43 -12.87 7.49
CA GLU A 3 15.71 -12.50 6.28
C GLU A 3 15.55 -10.97 6.31
N ASN A 4 16.31 -10.30 5.46
CA ASN A 4 16.11 -8.91 5.14
C ASN A 4 14.89 -8.88 4.22
N VAL A 5 13.70 -9.18 4.78
CA VAL A 5 12.44 -8.79 4.16
C VAL A 5 12.55 -7.28 4.10
N PRO A 6 12.73 -6.66 2.92
CA PRO A 6 12.69 -5.22 2.90
C PRO A 6 11.33 -4.86 3.50
N ALA A 7 11.28 -3.80 4.28
CA ALA A 7 10.02 -3.15 4.63
C ALA A 7 9.83 -1.97 3.67
N PRO A 8 9.75 -2.12 2.32
CA PRO A 8 9.90 -0.95 1.46
C PRO A 8 8.58 -0.22 1.20
N LEU A 9 7.45 -0.61 1.82
CA LEU A 9 6.13 -0.18 1.31
C LEU A 9 5.15 0.29 2.38
N THR A 10 5.61 0.53 3.61
CA THR A 10 4.77 1.27 4.59
C THR A 10 4.58 2.73 4.21
N ILE A 11 5.35 3.22 3.22
CA ILE A 11 5.36 4.61 2.74
C ILE A 11 3.98 5.10 2.28
N ALA A 12 3.12 4.21 1.80
CA ALA A 12 1.78 4.53 1.30
C ALA A 12 0.65 3.97 2.18
N ASP A 13 0.96 3.37 3.35
CA ASP A 13 -0.05 2.74 4.21
C ASP A 13 -1.10 3.75 4.68
N SER A 14 -0.68 4.97 4.97
CA SER A 14 -1.58 6.03 5.44
C SER A 14 -2.58 6.42 4.35
N GLU A 15 -2.14 6.45 3.10
CA GLU A 15 -2.98 6.70 1.93
C GLU A 15 -3.88 5.51 1.60
N ILE A 16 -3.37 4.28 1.73
CA ILE A 16 -4.13 3.04 1.53
C ILE A 16 -5.26 2.94 2.56
N LEU A 17 -4.95 3.10 3.85
CA LEU A 17 -5.94 3.05 4.94
C LEU A 17 -6.89 4.25 4.94
N ALA A 18 -6.57 5.32 4.23
CA ALA A 18 -7.47 6.45 4.01
C ALA A 18 -8.27 6.34 2.69
N GLY A 19 -8.20 5.22 1.96
CA GLY A 19 -8.91 5.02 0.70
C GLY A 19 -8.38 5.88 -0.47
N ARG A 20 -7.24 6.58 -0.29
CA ARG A 20 -6.66 7.50 -1.27
C ARG A 20 -5.81 6.78 -2.31
N THR A 21 -6.45 5.87 -3.06
CA THR A 21 -5.83 4.98 -4.06
C THR A 21 -4.84 5.68 -4.99
N ILE A 22 -5.23 6.81 -5.60
CA ILE A 22 -4.36 7.53 -6.55
C ILE A 22 -3.11 8.09 -5.85
N SER A 23 -3.27 8.61 -4.63
CA SER A 23 -2.14 9.14 -3.86
C SER A 23 -1.20 8.01 -3.44
N ALA A 24 -1.75 6.88 -2.98
CA ALA A 24 -0.95 5.71 -2.61
C ALA A 24 -0.11 5.19 -3.79
N ILE A 25 -0.73 5.01 -4.97
CA ILE A 25 -0.02 4.55 -6.18
C ILE A 25 1.05 5.56 -6.60
N LYS A 26 0.77 6.86 -6.49
CA LYS A 26 1.75 7.91 -6.79
C LYS A 26 2.94 7.85 -5.83
N THR A 27 2.70 7.77 -4.52
CA THR A 27 3.74 7.63 -3.50
C THR A 27 4.62 6.40 -3.77
N ILE A 28 4.01 5.26 -4.10
CA ILE A 28 4.72 4.03 -4.46
C ILE A 28 5.56 4.22 -5.74
N HIS A 29 4.99 4.83 -6.78
CA HIS A 29 5.67 5.08 -8.04
C HIS A 29 6.89 5.99 -7.87
N GLU A 30 6.72 7.11 -7.16
CA GLU A 30 7.80 8.06 -6.86
C GLU A 30 8.89 7.42 -5.98
N HIS A 31 8.51 6.58 -5.02
CA HIS A 31 9.46 5.92 -4.13
C HIS A 31 10.29 4.83 -4.83
N LEU A 32 9.64 4.02 -5.68
CA LEU A 32 10.31 2.93 -6.38
C LEU A 32 11.10 3.40 -7.61
N GLY A 33 10.74 4.55 -8.20
CA GLY A 33 11.30 5.02 -9.47
C GLY A 33 11.03 4.05 -10.63
N ARG A 34 10.00 3.21 -10.51
CA ARG A 34 9.64 2.13 -11.43
C ARG A 34 8.49 2.50 -12.33
N SER A 35 8.11 1.61 -13.24
CA SER A 35 6.92 1.81 -14.08
C SER A 35 5.65 1.95 -13.24
N LEU A 36 4.64 2.66 -13.77
CA LEU A 36 3.33 2.78 -13.12
C LEU A 36 2.67 1.40 -12.90
N GLN A 37 2.88 0.46 -13.83
CA GLN A 37 2.35 -0.90 -13.74
C GLN A 37 2.91 -1.63 -12.52
N GLU A 38 4.22 -1.52 -12.29
CA GLU A 38 4.84 -2.08 -11.08
C GLU A 38 4.32 -1.42 -9.81
N ALA A 39 4.11 -0.09 -9.82
CA ALA A 39 3.54 0.61 -8.67
C ALA A 39 2.12 0.13 -8.32
N VAL A 40 1.29 -0.18 -9.33
CA VAL A 40 -0.05 -0.75 -9.13
C VAL A 40 0.01 -2.16 -8.56
N LEU A 41 0.92 -3.02 -9.05
CA LEU A 41 1.10 -4.37 -8.51
C LEU A 41 1.51 -4.32 -7.03
N VAL A 42 2.43 -3.42 -6.72
CA VAL A 42 2.90 -3.19 -5.36
C VAL A 42 1.80 -2.64 -4.45
N TYR A 43 0.97 -1.73 -4.95
CA TYR A 43 -0.20 -1.24 -4.23
C TYR A 43 -1.16 -2.39 -3.86
N HIS A 44 -1.47 -3.28 -4.81
CA HIS A 44 -2.33 -4.43 -4.54
C HIS A 44 -1.74 -5.39 -3.50
N ASP A 45 -0.45 -5.71 -3.61
CA ASP A 45 0.23 -6.55 -2.62
C ASP A 45 0.14 -5.94 -1.22
N ARG A 46 0.39 -4.63 -1.09
CA ARG A 46 0.33 -3.95 0.21
C ARG A 46 -1.08 -3.87 0.78
N CYS A 47 -2.10 -3.66 -0.05
CA CYS A 47 -3.50 -3.73 0.37
C CYS A 47 -3.85 -5.11 0.95
N ASP A 48 -3.40 -6.20 0.32
CA ASP A 48 -3.66 -7.55 0.80
C ASP A 48 -2.98 -7.83 2.15
N VAL A 49 -1.76 -7.32 2.32
CA VAL A 49 -1.05 -7.39 3.60
C VAL A 49 -1.78 -6.57 4.68
N LEU A 50 -2.13 -5.32 4.41
CA LEU A 50 -2.84 -4.46 5.37
C LEU A 50 -4.20 -5.01 5.76
N ARG A 51 -4.91 -5.66 4.83
CA ARG A 51 -6.18 -6.34 5.14
C ARG A 51 -6.00 -7.48 6.14
N ARG A 52 -4.84 -8.14 6.15
CA ARG A 52 -4.49 -9.22 7.10
C ARG A 52 -3.94 -8.67 8.41
N GLU A 53 -3.12 -7.62 8.36
CA GLU A 53 -2.48 -7.01 9.53
C GLU A 53 -3.46 -6.13 10.33
N GLN A 54 -4.33 -5.37 9.65
CA GLN A 54 -5.18 -4.34 10.23
C GLN A 54 -6.58 -4.32 9.57
N PRO A 55 -7.37 -5.40 9.72
CA PRO A 55 -8.66 -5.53 9.06
C PRO A 55 -9.65 -4.42 9.41
N ASP A 56 -9.68 -3.97 10.67
CA ASP A 56 -10.59 -2.89 11.12
C ASP A 56 -10.25 -1.55 10.47
N ALA A 57 -8.96 -1.18 10.42
CA ALA A 57 -8.52 0.07 9.81
C ALA A 57 -8.69 0.06 8.29
N PHE A 58 -8.57 -1.12 7.67
CA PHE A 58 -8.79 -1.28 6.23
C PHE A 58 -10.29 -1.22 5.86
N ALA A 59 -11.18 -1.75 6.71
CA ALA A 59 -12.63 -1.70 6.48
C ALA A 59 -13.17 -0.27 6.52
N VAL A 60 -12.70 0.56 7.46
CA VAL A 60 -13.10 1.98 7.56
C VAL A 60 -12.83 2.77 6.27
N ALA A 61 -11.79 2.40 5.52
CA ALA A 61 -11.46 3.03 4.24
C ALA A 61 -12.48 2.73 3.12
N LEU A 62 -13.24 1.64 3.24
CA LEU A 62 -14.17 1.16 2.22
C LEU A 62 -15.62 1.63 2.48
N ASP A 63 -15.97 1.89 3.74
CA ASP A 63 -17.31 2.35 4.15
C ASP A 63 -17.59 3.84 3.85
N ASP A 64 -16.58 4.66 3.53
CA ASP A 64 -16.74 6.09 3.19
C ASP A 64 -17.10 6.34 1.69
N HIS A 65 -17.92 5.46 1.09
CA HIS A 65 -18.40 5.62 -0.29
C HIS A 65 -19.94 5.69 -0.39
#